data_AF-A0A8I1JAB7-F1
#
_entry.id   AF-A0A8I1JAB7-F1
#
_cell.length_a   1.000
_cell.length_b   1.000
_cell.length_c   1.000
_cell.angle_alpha   90.00
_cell.angle_beta   90.00
_cell.angle_gamma   90.00
#
_symmetry.space_group_name_H-M   'P 1'
#
loop_
_entity.id
_entity.type
_entity.pdbx_description
1 polymer ?
#
loop_
_entity_poly.entity_id
_entity_poly.type
_entity_poly.pdbx_seq_one_letter_code
_entity_poly.pdbx_strand_id
1 'polypeptide(L)' 'MNYLVSHKPSQLILKAITTSQTPTPDEHHIFHPVSNTVLNKYYKLAIKSRRNGVLVNVGDLAAVSPSFLESLKR' A
#
# COMPACT_ATOMS: atom_id res chain seq x y z
N MET A 1 4.10 0.62 -13.82
CA MET A 1 3.07 0.96 -12.82
C MET A 1 3.60 0.68 -11.43
N ASN A 2 3.08 1.38 -10.41
CA ASN A 2 3.47 1.16 -9.02
C ASN A 2 2.36 0.41 -8.28
N TYR A 3 2.75 -0.52 -7.43
CA TYR A 3 1.83 -1.30 -6.62
C TYR A 3 2.28 -1.32 -5.16
N LEU A 4 1.33 -1.24 -4.24
CA LEU A 4 1.55 -1.57 -2.83
C LEU A 4 1.10 -3.00 -2.59
N VAL A 5 2.01 -3.82 -2.08
CA VAL A 5 1.72 -5.20 -1.70
C VAL A 5 1.27 -5.19 -0.25
N SER A 6 0.08 -5.70 0.00
CA SER A 6 -0.47 -5.84 1.35
C SER A 6 -0.79 -7.29 1.67
N HIS A 7 -0.64 -7.68 2.92
CA HIS A 7 -1.02 -8.98 3.42
C HIS A 7 -2.53 -9.01 3.72
N LYS A 8 -3.26 -9.93 3.11
CA LYS A 8 -4.74 -10.03 3.21
C LYS A 8 -5.28 -10.07 4.63
N PRO A 9 -4.84 -10.98 5.52
CA PRO A 9 -5.49 -11.10 6.83
C PRO A 9 -5.10 -9.96 7.79
N SER A 10 -3.88 -9.41 7.70
CA SER A 10 -3.44 -8.35 8.60
C SER A 10 -3.64 -6.93 8.04
N GLN A 11 -3.96 -6.81 6.74
CA GLN A 11 -4.08 -5.53 6.04
C GLN A 11 -2.82 -4.65 6.16
N LEU A 12 -1.66 -5.26 6.37
CA LEU A 12 -0.37 -4.56 6.49
C LEU A 12 0.29 -4.45 5.13
N ILE A 13 0.78 -3.26 4.81
CA ILE A 13 1.57 -3.01 3.59
C ILE A 13 2.99 -3.54 3.84
N LEU A 14 3.39 -4.52 3.03
CA LEU A 14 4.68 -5.20 3.14
C LEU A 14 5.76 -4.46 2.37
N LYS A 15 5.46 -4.06 1.13
CA LYS A 15 6.40 -3.39 0.24
C LYS A 15 5.70 -2.66 -0.89
N ALA A 16 6.42 -1.73 -1.50
CA ALA A 16 6.07 -1.17 -2.80
C ALA A 16 6.87 -1.89 -3.90
N ILE A 17 6.24 -2.15 -5.03
CA ILE A 17 6.90 -2.69 -6.21
C ILE A 17 6.60 -1.81 -7.42
N THR A 18 7.59 -1.67 -8.30
CA THR A 18 7.44 -1.03 -9.60
C THR A 18 7.66 -2.08 -10.67
N THR A 19 6.66 -2.28 -11.52
CA THR A 19 6.69 -3.31 -12.56
C THR A 19 5.94 -2.83 -13.80
N SER A 20 6.39 -3.29 -14.97
CA SER A 20 5.70 -3.07 -16.24
C SER A 20 4.57 -4.08 -16.48
N GLN A 21 4.52 -5.15 -15.68
CA GLN A 21 3.52 -6.23 -15.78
C GLN A 21 2.59 -6.20 -14.57
N THR A 22 1.30 -6.49 -14.77
CA THR A 22 0.34 -6.60 -13.67
C THR A 22 0.70 -7.80 -12.79
N PRO A 23 0.96 -7.59 -11.48
CA PRO A 23 1.29 -8.69 -10.59
C PRO A 23 0.08 -9.62 -10.39
N THR A 24 0.34 -10.93 -10.37
CA THR A 24 -0.69 -11.94 -10.12
C THR A 24 -1.00 -11.98 -8.61
N PRO A 25 -2.26 -11.76 -8.19
CA PRO A 25 -2.65 -11.93 -6.79
C PRO A 25 -2.46 -13.39 -6.36
N ASP A 26 -1.96 -13.60 -5.14
CA ASP A 26 -1.90 -14.92 -4.51
C ASP A 26 -2.91 -15.01 -3.34
N GLU A 27 -3.02 -16.17 -2.71
CA GLU A 27 -3.89 -16.41 -1.56
C GLU A 27 -3.63 -15.45 -0.39
N HIS A 28 -2.41 -14.94 -0.22
CA HIS A 28 -2.02 -14.13 0.94
C HIS A 28 -1.81 -12.64 0.66
N HIS A 29 -1.61 -12.24 -0.60
CA HIS A 29 -1.26 -10.87 -0.96
C HIS A 29 -2.29 -10.20 -1.86
N ILE A 30 -2.51 -8.90 -1.62
CA ILE A 30 -3.24 -8.00 -2.52
C ILE A 30 -2.27 -6.95 -3.05
N PHE A 31 -2.37 -6.68 -4.36
CA PHE A 31 -1.62 -5.66 -5.06
C PHE A 31 -2.52 -4.48 -5.35
N HIS A 32 -2.25 -3.35 -4.69
CA HIS A 32 -3.01 -2.12 -4.90
C HIS A 32 -2.30 -1.24 -5.93
N PRO A 33 -2.88 -0.98 -7.12
CA PRO A 33 -2.30 -0.04 -8.06
C PRO A 33 -2.33 1.37 -7.45
N VAL A 34 -1.19 2.07 -7.48
CA VAL A 34 -1.07 3.40 -6.88
C VAL A 34 -0.38 4.39 -7.81
N SER A 35 -0.79 5.66 -7.70
CA SER A 35 -0.08 6.77 -8.33
C SER A 35 1.18 7.14 -7.54
N ASN A 36 2.10 7.87 -8.17
CA ASN A 36 3.31 8.39 -7.50
C ASN A 36 2.96 9.25 -6.27
N THR A 37 1.84 9.98 -6.32
CA THR A 37 1.38 10.81 -5.20
C THR A 37 1.04 9.96 -3.97
N VAL A 38 0.31 8.85 -4.15
CA VAL A 38 -0.01 7.92 -3.05
C VAL A 38 1.25 7.22 -2.56
N LEU A 39 2.13 6.79 -3.49
CA LEU A 39 3.39 6.14 -3.15
C LEU A 39 4.29 7.04 -2.27
N ASN A 40 4.38 8.33 -2.58
CA ASN A 40 5.13 9.30 -1.77
C ASN A 40 4.54 9.47 -0.37
N LYS A 41 3.20 9.47 -0.24
CA LYS A 41 2.54 9.49 1.08
C LYS A 41 2.82 8.22 1.88
N TYR A 42 2.76 7.07 1.22
CA TYR A 42 3.10 5.78 1.83
C TYR A 42 4.53 5.80 2.38
N TYR A 43 5.53 6.25 1.61
CA TYR A 43 6.91 6.28 2.12
C TYR A 43 7.07 7.19 3.34
N LYS A 44 6.41 8.36 3.36
CA LYS A 44 6.41 9.25 4.53
C LYS A 44 5.81 8.59 5.77
N LEU A 45 4.70 7.85 5.61
CA LEU A 45 4.09 7.06 6.68
C LEU A 45 5.00 5.91 7.11
N ALA A 46 5.53 5.14 6.16
CA ALA A 46 6.37 3.99 6.42
C ALA A 46 7.63 4.35 7.21
N ILE A 47 8.25 5.49 6.93
CA ILE A 47 9.38 6.01 7.71
C ILE A 47 8.97 6.29 9.17
N LYS A 48 7.80 6.88 9.40
CA LYS A 48 7.28 7.14 10.75
C LYS A 48 6.92 5.85 11.48
N SER A 49 6.19 4.94 10.82
CA SER A 49 5.77 3.66 11.37
C SER A 49 6.97 2.77 11.73
N ARG A 50 8.00 2.72 10.88
CA ARG A 50 9.22 1.95 11.16
C ARG A 50 9.96 2.42 12.42
N ARG A 51 9.95 3.73 12.71
CA ARG A 51 10.54 4.26 13.96
C ARG A 51 9.85 3.71 15.20
N ASN A 52 8.58 3.34 15.08
CA ASN A 52 7.77 2.73 16.13
C ASN A 52 7.74 1.19 16.04
N GLY A 53 8.55 0.58 15.16
CA GLY A 53 8.59 -0.88 14.98
C GLY A 53 7.36 -1.49 14.29
N VAL A 54 6.52 -0.68 13.64
CA VAL A 54 5.27 -1.14 13.01
C VAL A 54 5.26 -0.92 11.50
N LEU A 55 4.48 -1.75 10.79
CA LEU A 55 4.19 -1.57 9.36
C LEU A 55 2.98 -0.65 9.18
N VAL A 56 2.88 -0.04 8.00
CA VAL A 56 1.73 0.81 7.65
C VAL A 56 0.54 -0.09 7.36
N ASN A 57 -0.60 0.16 8.01
CA ASN A 57 -1.86 -0.49 7.64
C ASN A 57 -2.45 0.17 6.38
N VAL A 58 -3.14 -0.61 5.56
CA VAL A 58 -3.90 -0.09 4.40
C VAL A 58 -4.88 1.02 4.84
N GLY A 59 -5.50 0.88 6.02
CA GLY A 59 -6.39 1.89 6.62
C GLY A 59 -5.69 3.21 6.96
N ASP A 60 -4.47 3.17 7.50
CA ASP A 60 -3.69 4.38 7.81
C ASP A 60 -3.38 5.19 6.55
N LEU A 61 -3.01 4.48 5.47
CA LEU A 61 -2.75 5.12 4.18
C LEU A 61 -4.03 5.68 3.57
N ALA A 62 -5.15 4.97 3.70
CA ALA A 62 -6.45 5.41 3.21
C ALA A 62 -6.95 6.66 3.96
N ALA A 63 -6.69 6.77 5.27
CA ALA A 63 -7.04 7.92 6.08
C ALA A 63 -6.32 9.20 5.64
N VAL A 64 -5.07 9.12 5.21
CA VAL A 64 -4.28 10.29 4.76
C VAL A 64 -4.33 10.52 3.24
N SER A 65 -4.93 9.59 2.49
CA SER A 65 -5.03 9.67 1.04
C SER A 65 -6.42 9.25 0.54
N PRO A 66 -7.34 10.22 0.39
CA PRO A 66 -8.69 9.96 -0.12
C PRO A 66 -8.69 9.24 -1.47
N SER A 67 -7.77 9.60 -2.37
CA SER A 67 -7.60 8.93 -3.67
C SER A 67 -7.20 7.46 -3.57
N PHE A 68 -6.50 7.07 -2.50
CA PHE A 68 -6.20 5.65 -2.25
C PHE A 68 -7.43 4.93 -1.70
N LEU A 69 -8.18 5.57 -0.79
CA LEU A 69 -9.45 5.03 -0.29
C LEU A 69 -10.47 4.79 -1.41
N GLU A 70 -10.59 5.72 -2.36
CA GLU A 70 -11.45 5.53 -3.53
C GLU A 70 -11.01 4.34 -4.40
N SER A 71 -9.70 4.15 -4.55
CA SER A 71 -9.14 3.00 -5.28
C SER A 71 -9.42 1.66 -4.59
N LEU A 72 -9.65 1.64 -3.28
CA LEU A 72 -9.99 0.41 -2.53
C LEU A 72 -11.48 0.03 -2.63
N LYS A 73 -12.34 0.98 -2.98
CA LYS A 73 -13.81 0.78 -3.08
C LYS A 73 -14.25 0.29 -4.46
N ARG A 74 -13.32 0.15 -5.39
CA ARG A 74 -13.55 -0.22 -6.78
C ARG A 74 -13.25 -1.70 -6.99
#